data_AF-G0ZYX6-F1
#
_entry.id   AF-G0ZYX6-F1
#
_cell.length_a   1.000
_cell.length_b   1.000
_cell.length_c   1.000
_cell.angle_alpha   90.00
_cell.angle_beta   90.00
_cell.angle_gamma   90.00
#
_symmetry.space_group_name_H-M   'P 1'
#
loop_
_entity.id
_entity.type
_entity.pdbx_description
1 polymer ?
#
loop_
_entity_poly.entity_id
_entity_poly.type
_entity_poly.pdbx_seq_one_letter_code
_entity_poly.pdbx_strand_id
1 'polypeptide(L)'
;YTSNTWNATLCPDGKSCVKNCVVDGADYSGTYGITTSGNALTLKFKTKGQYSTNIGSRVYLMDAQDKNYLQFKMVNQEFASDVDVSKLPCGMNGALYFSEMLPDGGGSKYSNAGAKYGMGYCDAQCPKDIKFANVEGWSGSDNDPNAGSGKYGTCCNEMDIWEANCYTGNTWDKTICPDDATCATNCALEGANYQSTYGVTASGNSLRLNFVTTSQQKNIGSRLYMMKDDSTYEMFKLLNQEFTFDVDVSNLPCGLNGALYFVAMDADGGMSKYPANKAGAKYGTGYCDSQCPRDLKFINGQANVDGWQPSTNDANAGTGNHGSCCAEMDIW
;
A
#
# COMPACT_ATOMS: atom_id res chain seq x y z
N TYR A 1 0.10 -3.70 -24.36
CA TYR A 1 0.74 -3.45 -23.06
C TYR A 1 0.82 -4.77 -22.34
N THR A 2 1.98 -5.15 -21.82
CA THR A 2 2.18 -6.44 -21.15
C THR A 2 3.01 -6.23 -19.89
N SER A 3 2.54 -6.76 -18.75
CA SER A 3 3.13 -6.47 -17.45
C SER A 3 3.15 -4.96 -17.22
N ASN A 4 4.33 -4.33 -17.14
CA ASN A 4 4.50 -2.90 -16.93
C ASN A 4 5.06 -2.15 -18.16
N THR A 5 5.07 -2.76 -19.36
CA THR A 5 5.71 -2.20 -20.56
C THR A 5 4.79 -2.07 -21.78
N TRP A 6 5.05 -1.04 -22.59
CA TRP A 6 4.43 -0.84 -23.89
C TRP A 6 5.20 -1.56 -25.00
N ASN A 7 4.48 -2.09 -26.00
CA ASN A 7 5.12 -2.60 -27.21
C ASN A 7 5.47 -1.40 -28.10
N ALA A 8 6.77 -1.09 -28.22
CA ALA A 8 7.26 0.09 -28.94
C ALA A 8 6.92 0.08 -30.45
N THR A 9 6.72 -1.09 -31.05
CA THR A 9 6.32 -1.20 -32.46
C THR A 9 4.86 -0.80 -32.67
N LEU A 10 3.97 -1.24 -31.78
CA LEU A 10 2.53 -0.90 -31.85
C LEU A 10 2.23 0.49 -31.30
N CYS A 11 3.01 0.94 -30.32
CA CYS A 11 2.84 2.18 -29.58
C CYS A 11 4.15 3.02 -29.59
N PRO A 12 4.59 3.51 -30.77
CA PRO A 12 5.76 4.39 -30.84
C PRO A 12 5.49 5.78 -30.26
N ASP A 13 4.23 6.22 -30.25
CA ASP A 13 3.75 7.47 -29.69
C ASP A 13 2.29 7.32 -29.23
N GLY A 14 1.79 8.27 -28.44
CA GLY A 14 0.45 8.19 -27.84
C GLY A 14 -0.67 8.11 -28.89
N LYS A 15 -0.55 8.86 -29.99
CA LYS A 15 -1.57 8.91 -31.04
C LYS A 15 -1.63 7.62 -31.84
N SER A 16 -0.48 7.08 -32.22
CA SER A 16 -0.35 5.79 -32.89
C SER A 16 -0.84 4.65 -31.99
N CYS A 17 -0.51 4.68 -30.70
CA CYS A 17 -0.96 3.67 -29.74
C CYS A 17 -2.48 3.61 -29.61
N VAL A 18 -3.14 4.77 -29.46
CA VAL A 18 -4.61 4.85 -29.41
C VAL A 18 -5.27 4.32 -30.69
N LYS A 19 -4.65 4.53 -31.85
CA LYS A 19 -5.17 4.03 -33.13
C LYS A 19 -4.99 2.52 -33.28
N ASN A 20 -3.88 1.98 -32.79
CA ASN A 20 -3.47 0.59 -33.03
C ASN A 20 -3.95 -0.38 -31.94
N CYS A 21 -4.39 0.12 -30.80
CA CYS A 21 -4.76 -0.69 -29.63
C CYS A 21 -6.21 -0.45 -29.21
N VAL A 22 -6.78 -1.45 -28.56
CA VAL A 22 -8.13 -1.42 -27.99
C VAL A 22 -8.09 -1.83 -26.52
N VAL A 23 -9.08 -1.37 -25.76
CA VAL A 23 -9.44 -1.96 -24.47
C VAL A 23 -10.60 -2.91 -24.73
N ASP A 24 -10.47 -4.15 -24.24
CA ASP A 24 -11.46 -5.20 -24.46
C ASP A 24 -12.41 -5.35 -23.27
N GLY A 25 -13.41 -6.21 -23.40
CA GLY A 25 -14.35 -6.55 -22.33
C GLY A 25 -13.68 -7.19 -21.12
N ALA A 26 -14.38 -7.15 -19.99
CA ALA A 26 -13.91 -7.68 -18.71
C ALA A 26 -14.75 -8.89 -18.25
N ASP A 27 -14.08 -9.99 -17.89
CA ASP A 27 -14.69 -11.04 -17.07
C ASP A 27 -14.68 -10.61 -15.61
N TYR A 28 -15.73 -9.88 -15.21
CA TYR A 28 -15.86 -9.27 -13.89
C TYR A 28 -15.67 -10.28 -12.75
N SER A 29 -16.35 -11.42 -12.81
CA SER A 29 -16.34 -12.37 -11.69
C SER A 29 -15.09 -13.26 -11.70
N GLY A 30 -14.76 -13.88 -12.84
CA GLY A 30 -13.70 -14.87 -12.91
C GLY A 30 -12.29 -14.28 -12.87
N THR A 31 -12.10 -13.11 -13.49
CA THR A 31 -10.79 -12.46 -13.57
C THR A 31 -10.61 -11.39 -12.50
N TYR A 32 -11.63 -10.55 -12.28
CA TYR A 32 -11.50 -9.40 -11.37
C TYR A 32 -12.11 -9.64 -9.99
N GLY A 33 -12.94 -10.67 -9.80
CA GLY A 33 -13.60 -10.95 -8.52
C GLY A 33 -14.65 -9.89 -8.14
N ILE A 34 -15.24 -9.26 -9.15
CA ILE A 34 -16.31 -8.27 -9.03
C ILE A 34 -17.63 -8.99 -9.25
N THR A 35 -18.53 -8.88 -8.28
CA THR A 35 -19.87 -9.48 -8.35
C THR A 35 -20.93 -8.52 -7.85
N THR A 36 -22.13 -8.62 -8.41
CA THR A 36 -23.31 -7.87 -7.95
C THR A 36 -24.44 -8.83 -7.55
N SER A 37 -25.24 -8.42 -6.57
CA SER A 37 -26.46 -9.12 -6.18
C SER A 37 -27.49 -8.11 -5.68
N GLY A 38 -28.59 -7.91 -6.42
CA GLY A 38 -29.54 -6.84 -6.12
C GLY A 38 -28.87 -5.47 -6.20
N ASN A 39 -28.87 -4.74 -5.08
CA ASN A 39 -28.20 -3.45 -4.92
C ASN A 39 -26.77 -3.55 -4.33
N ALA A 40 -26.29 -4.75 -4.01
CA ALA A 40 -24.97 -4.95 -3.43
C ALA A 40 -23.89 -5.13 -4.52
N LEU A 41 -22.76 -4.47 -4.33
CA LEU A 41 -21.52 -4.64 -5.08
C LEU A 41 -20.48 -5.27 -4.14
N THR A 42 -19.77 -6.30 -4.61
CA THR A 42 -18.66 -6.91 -3.88
C THR A 42 -17.40 -6.86 -4.73
N LEU A 43 -16.34 -6.28 -4.17
CA LEU A 43 -15.02 -6.17 -4.79
C LEU A 43 -14.01 -7.01 -4.01
N LYS A 44 -13.47 -8.07 -4.64
CA LYS A 44 -12.36 -8.82 -4.06
C LYS A 44 -11.04 -8.11 -4.31
N PHE A 45 -10.20 -8.03 -3.29
CA PHE A 45 -8.85 -7.45 -3.44
C PHE A 45 -7.95 -8.29 -4.36
N LYS A 46 -7.93 -9.61 -4.20
CA LYS A 46 -7.06 -10.50 -4.98
C LYS A 46 -7.85 -11.62 -5.62
N THR A 47 -7.73 -11.74 -6.94
CA THR A 47 -8.40 -12.78 -7.73
C THR A 47 -7.37 -13.54 -8.55
N LYS A 48 -7.15 -14.81 -8.23
CA LYS A 48 -6.20 -15.68 -8.93
C LYS A 48 -6.94 -16.49 -9.99
N GLY A 49 -6.69 -16.16 -11.25
CA GLY A 49 -7.17 -16.93 -12.40
C GLY A 49 -6.17 -18.02 -12.81
N GLN A 50 -6.48 -18.71 -13.92
CA GLN A 50 -5.62 -19.76 -14.46
C GLN A 50 -4.27 -19.21 -14.99
N TYR A 51 -4.28 -18.01 -15.57
CA TYR A 51 -3.14 -17.44 -16.28
C TYR A 51 -2.61 -16.14 -15.68
N SER A 52 -3.34 -15.55 -14.74
CA SER A 52 -3.04 -14.23 -14.17
C SER A 52 -3.53 -14.11 -12.74
N THR A 53 -3.05 -13.10 -12.03
CA THR A 53 -3.55 -12.70 -10.72
C THR A 53 -3.90 -11.22 -10.81
N ASN A 54 -5.18 -10.88 -10.57
CA ASN A 54 -5.65 -9.50 -10.47
C ASN A 54 -5.52 -8.99 -9.03
N ILE A 55 -5.13 -7.72 -8.88
CA ILE A 55 -5.01 -7.00 -7.60
C ILE A 55 -5.82 -5.71 -7.69
N GLY A 56 -6.81 -5.54 -6.82
CA GLY A 56 -7.68 -4.39 -6.75
C GLY A 56 -8.70 -4.30 -7.90
N SER A 57 -9.55 -3.29 -7.82
CA SER A 57 -10.45 -2.88 -8.91
C SER A 57 -10.93 -1.45 -8.68
N ARG A 58 -11.25 -0.74 -9.77
CA ARG A 58 -11.95 0.53 -9.75
C ARG A 58 -13.13 0.42 -10.71
N VAL A 59 -14.32 0.73 -10.22
CA VAL A 59 -15.57 0.59 -10.96
C VAL A 59 -16.38 1.88 -10.88
N TYR A 60 -17.22 2.09 -11.89
CA TYR A 60 -18.05 3.28 -12.01
C TYR A 60 -19.51 2.86 -12.11
N LEU A 61 -20.42 3.64 -11.54
CA LEU A 61 -21.84 3.46 -11.78
C LEU A 61 -22.17 3.95 -13.20
N MET A 62 -22.89 3.12 -13.95
CA MET A 62 -23.32 3.43 -15.32
C MET A 62 -24.79 3.87 -15.33
N ASP A 63 -25.14 4.69 -16.32
CA ASP A 63 -26.54 4.97 -16.63
C ASP A 63 -27.28 3.70 -17.08
N ALA A 64 -28.61 3.76 -17.07
CA ALA A 64 -29.45 2.61 -17.45
C ALA A 64 -29.30 2.20 -18.93
N GLN A 65 -28.60 3.00 -19.74
CA GLN A 65 -28.36 2.74 -21.15
C GLN A 65 -26.98 2.12 -21.42
N ASP A 66 -26.14 1.95 -20.39
CA ASP A 66 -24.76 1.47 -20.50
C ASP A 66 -23.92 2.32 -21.48
N LYS A 67 -24.20 3.63 -21.52
CA LYS A 67 -23.53 4.57 -22.44
C LYS A 67 -22.68 5.60 -21.72
N ASN A 68 -23.16 6.11 -20.59
CA ASN A 68 -22.48 7.12 -19.81
C ASN A 68 -22.34 6.66 -18.36
N TYR A 69 -21.42 7.29 -17.63
CA TYR A 69 -21.40 7.24 -16.18
C TYR A 69 -22.65 7.90 -15.60
N LEU A 70 -23.20 7.30 -14.55
CA LEU A 70 -24.26 7.89 -13.77
C LEU A 70 -23.71 9.13 -13.05
N GLN A 71 -24.25 10.30 -13.41
CA GLN A 71 -23.81 11.59 -12.88
C GLN A 71 -24.61 11.97 -11.64
N PHE A 72 -23.92 12.52 -10.64
CA PHE A 72 -24.52 13.00 -9.40
C PHE A 72 -24.38 14.52 -9.29
N LYS A 73 -25.45 15.22 -8.89
CA LYS A 73 -25.42 16.65 -8.59
C LYS A 73 -25.59 16.84 -7.09
N MET A 74 -24.47 16.84 -6.36
CA MET A 74 -24.47 16.68 -4.90
C MET A 74 -24.77 17.95 -4.09
N VAL A 75 -24.84 19.13 -4.73
CA VAL A 75 -25.16 20.37 -4.01
C VAL A 75 -26.57 20.30 -3.45
N ASN A 76 -26.70 20.44 -2.13
CA ASN A 76 -27.95 20.31 -1.37
C ASN A 76 -28.66 18.96 -1.53
N GLN A 77 -27.90 17.88 -1.76
CA GLN A 77 -28.42 16.52 -1.79
C GLN A 77 -27.80 15.67 -0.67
N GLU A 78 -28.46 14.58 -0.35
CA GLU A 78 -27.95 13.54 0.54
C GLU A 78 -27.54 12.31 -0.28
N PHE A 79 -26.42 11.69 0.10
CA PHE A 79 -25.99 10.40 -0.41
C PHE A 79 -25.82 9.44 0.76
N ALA A 80 -26.39 8.24 0.63
CA ALA A 80 -26.31 7.19 1.64
C ALA A 80 -25.98 5.85 0.98
N SER A 81 -25.12 5.08 1.64
CA SER A 81 -24.74 3.73 1.21
C SER A 81 -24.38 2.88 2.42
N ASP A 82 -24.77 1.61 2.38
CA ASP A 82 -24.28 0.62 3.33
C ASP A 82 -22.94 0.06 2.87
N VAL A 83 -21.96 -0.02 3.78
CA VAL A 83 -20.61 -0.53 3.49
C VAL A 83 -20.24 -1.59 4.51
N ASP A 84 -19.81 -2.76 4.03
CA ASP A 84 -19.23 -3.82 4.87
C ASP A 84 -17.71 -3.88 4.64
N VAL A 85 -16.96 -3.39 5.62
CA VAL A 85 -15.48 -3.43 5.66
C VAL A 85 -14.94 -4.54 6.56
N SER A 86 -15.79 -5.45 7.07
CA SER A 86 -15.37 -6.49 8.04
C SER A 86 -14.28 -7.43 7.53
N LYS A 87 -14.09 -7.49 6.21
CA LYS A 87 -13.07 -8.29 5.52
C LYS A 87 -12.02 -7.44 4.80
N LEU A 88 -11.97 -6.14 5.06
CA LEU A 88 -11.00 -5.23 4.52
C LEU A 88 -9.81 -5.13 5.49
N PRO A 89 -8.70 -5.88 5.30
CA PRO A 89 -7.49 -5.72 6.09
C PRO A 89 -6.89 -4.31 5.98
N CYS A 90 -6.09 -3.94 6.98
CA CYS A 90 -5.31 -2.70 6.98
C CYS A 90 -4.44 -2.53 5.74
N GLY A 91 -4.17 -1.28 5.36
CA GLY A 91 -3.37 -0.93 4.20
C GLY A 91 -4.15 -1.02 2.89
N MET A 92 -5.29 -1.70 2.90
CA MET A 92 -6.28 -1.62 1.84
C MET A 92 -7.26 -0.48 2.11
N ASN A 93 -7.67 0.18 1.03
CA ASN A 93 -8.68 1.22 1.08
C ASN A 93 -9.90 0.78 0.27
N GLY A 94 -11.01 0.54 0.97
CA GLY A 94 -12.32 0.40 0.37
C GLY A 94 -12.90 1.79 0.18
N ALA A 95 -12.62 2.40 -0.97
CA ALA A 95 -12.97 3.79 -1.22
C ALA A 95 -14.32 3.93 -1.95
N LEU A 96 -15.11 4.91 -1.52
CA LEU A 96 -16.28 5.42 -2.24
C LEU A 96 -16.15 6.94 -2.35
N TYR A 97 -16.06 7.45 -3.57
CA TYR A 97 -15.79 8.87 -3.82
C TYR A 97 -16.44 9.31 -5.12
N PHE A 98 -16.56 10.63 -5.29
CA PHE A 98 -16.95 11.25 -6.55
C PHE A 98 -15.75 11.89 -7.22
N SER A 99 -15.67 11.73 -8.54
CA SER A 99 -14.69 12.40 -9.39
C SER A 99 -15.40 13.11 -10.53
N GLU A 100 -14.96 14.33 -10.87
CA GLU A 100 -15.54 15.15 -11.93
C GLU A 100 -15.11 14.68 -13.33
N MET A 101 -15.45 13.43 -13.65
CA MET A 101 -15.20 12.81 -14.96
C MET A 101 -16.27 13.22 -15.99
N LEU A 102 -15.89 13.21 -17.27
CA LEU A 102 -16.85 13.40 -18.36
C LEU A 102 -17.86 12.23 -18.40
N PRO A 103 -19.17 12.47 -18.60
CA PRO A 103 -20.17 11.41 -18.57
C PRO A 103 -19.90 10.29 -19.57
N ASP A 104 -19.39 10.61 -20.75
CA ASP A 104 -19.08 9.65 -21.80
C ASP A 104 -17.65 9.08 -21.70
N GLY A 105 -16.94 9.32 -20.59
CA GLY A 105 -15.55 8.93 -20.39
C GLY A 105 -14.59 9.58 -21.39
N GLY A 106 -14.98 10.71 -21.99
CA GLY A 106 -14.25 11.37 -23.05
C GLY A 106 -14.33 10.67 -24.41
N GLY A 107 -15.28 9.75 -24.60
CA GLY A 107 -15.48 9.03 -25.86
C GLY A 107 -15.73 9.95 -27.06
N SER A 108 -16.58 10.96 -26.91
CA SER A 108 -16.86 11.92 -27.98
C SER A 108 -15.66 12.76 -28.40
N LYS A 109 -14.66 12.91 -27.51
CA LYS A 109 -13.56 13.87 -27.67
C LYS A 109 -12.19 13.22 -27.90
N TYR A 110 -11.93 12.05 -27.31
CA TYR A 110 -10.57 11.51 -27.17
C TYR A 110 -10.42 10.01 -27.46
N SER A 111 -11.50 9.21 -27.44
CA SER A 111 -11.37 7.75 -27.60
C SER A 111 -12.58 7.11 -28.27
N ASN A 112 -12.41 5.97 -28.93
CA ASN A 112 -13.54 5.21 -29.47
C ASN A 112 -14.21 4.28 -28.43
N ALA A 113 -13.72 4.26 -27.18
CA ALA A 113 -14.20 3.33 -26.14
C ALA A 113 -15.16 4.00 -25.14
N GLY A 114 -14.77 5.16 -24.58
CA GLY A 114 -15.61 5.95 -23.68
C GLY A 114 -16.00 5.25 -22.37
N ALA A 115 -17.06 5.72 -21.73
CA ALA A 115 -17.49 5.32 -20.39
C ALA A 115 -17.75 3.81 -20.26
N LYS A 116 -18.28 3.18 -21.31
CA LYS A 116 -18.55 1.73 -21.36
C LYS A 116 -17.33 0.85 -21.05
N TYR A 117 -16.12 1.37 -21.30
CA TYR A 117 -14.86 0.69 -21.03
C TYR A 117 -14.06 1.34 -19.91
N GLY A 118 -14.68 2.17 -19.06
CA GLY A 118 -14.01 2.73 -17.89
C GLY A 118 -13.00 3.85 -18.19
N MET A 119 -13.14 4.53 -19.34
CA MET A 119 -12.20 5.58 -19.77
C MET A 119 -12.42 6.93 -19.09
N GLY A 120 -11.39 7.77 -19.12
CA GLY A 120 -11.49 9.18 -18.73
C GLY A 120 -11.32 9.45 -17.23
N TYR A 121 -10.76 8.48 -16.49
CA TYR A 121 -10.46 8.65 -15.07
C TYR A 121 -9.54 9.84 -14.81
N CYS A 122 -9.84 10.55 -13.74
CA CYS A 122 -9.05 11.63 -13.16
C CYS A 122 -9.39 11.73 -11.67
N ASP A 123 -8.53 12.40 -10.91
CA ASP A 123 -8.77 12.74 -9.51
C ASP A 123 -7.90 13.95 -9.11
N ALA A 124 -7.88 14.32 -7.82
CA ALA A 124 -7.14 15.47 -7.33
C ALA A 124 -5.60 15.28 -7.35
N GLN A 125 -5.15 14.03 -7.47
CA GLN A 125 -3.77 13.57 -7.38
C GLN A 125 -3.09 13.61 -8.76
N CYS A 126 -3.85 13.84 -9.83
CA CYS A 126 -3.34 13.91 -11.20
C CYS A 126 -2.53 12.66 -11.63
N PRO A 127 -3.08 11.45 -11.50
CA PRO A 127 -2.41 10.16 -11.69
C PRO A 127 -1.74 10.07 -13.04
N LYS A 128 -0.46 9.68 -13.02
CA LYS A 128 0.36 9.49 -14.22
C LYS A 128 0.44 8.04 -14.68
N ASP A 129 -0.15 7.13 -13.94
CA ASP A 129 -0.22 5.70 -14.24
C ASP A 129 -1.38 5.33 -15.19
N ILE A 130 -2.24 6.29 -15.53
CA ILE A 130 -3.30 6.12 -16.52
C ILE A 130 -2.68 5.86 -17.90
N LYS A 131 -3.01 4.70 -18.46
CA LYS A 131 -2.34 4.10 -19.62
C LYS A 131 -2.74 4.72 -20.96
N PHE A 132 -3.99 5.17 -21.09
CA PHE A 132 -4.51 5.59 -22.39
C PHE A 132 -3.76 6.84 -22.92
N ALA A 133 -3.19 6.74 -24.12
CA ALA A 133 -2.37 7.77 -24.78
C ALA A 133 -1.09 8.21 -24.03
N ASN A 134 -0.62 7.47 -23.03
CA ASN A 134 0.45 7.92 -22.11
C ASN A 134 1.79 7.18 -22.26
N VAL A 135 2.12 6.71 -23.48
CA VAL A 135 3.35 5.94 -23.73
C VAL A 135 4.63 6.79 -23.69
N GLU A 136 4.52 8.09 -23.94
CA GLU A 136 5.66 9.01 -23.89
C GLU A 136 6.22 9.09 -22.48
N GLY A 137 7.53 8.84 -22.33
CA GLY A 137 8.21 8.90 -21.03
C GLY A 137 7.76 7.82 -20.05
N TRP A 138 7.13 6.73 -20.54
CA TRP A 138 6.67 5.65 -19.68
C TRP A 138 7.83 4.95 -18.97
N SER A 139 7.79 4.95 -17.64
CA SER A 139 8.66 4.14 -16.78
C SER A 139 7.82 3.05 -16.11
N GLY A 140 8.20 1.79 -16.30
CA GLY A 140 7.61 0.68 -15.54
C GLY A 140 7.87 0.87 -14.05
N SER A 141 6.92 0.44 -13.23
CA SER A 141 7.11 0.41 -11.78
C SER A 141 8.03 -0.75 -11.39
N ASP A 142 8.98 -0.51 -10.48
CA ASP A 142 9.90 -1.53 -9.97
C ASP A 142 9.20 -2.50 -8.99
N ASN A 143 8.06 -2.10 -8.44
CA ASN A 143 7.37 -2.79 -7.36
C ASN A 143 5.88 -3.07 -7.64
N ASP A 144 5.38 -2.65 -8.79
CA ASP A 144 4.12 -3.13 -9.34
C ASP A 144 4.37 -3.69 -10.75
N PRO A 145 4.28 -5.03 -10.94
CA PRO A 145 4.53 -5.63 -12.23
C PRO A 145 3.50 -5.25 -13.31
N ASN A 146 2.40 -4.57 -12.97
CA ASN A 146 1.31 -4.20 -13.88
C ASN A 146 1.11 -2.69 -14.05
N ALA A 147 1.93 -1.87 -13.39
CA ALA A 147 1.83 -0.41 -13.39
C ALA A 147 3.14 0.28 -13.76
N GLY A 148 3.06 1.59 -13.93
CA GLY A 148 4.16 2.47 -14.29
C GLY A 148 3.65 3.89 -14.34
N SER A 149 4.45 4.83 -14.85
CA SER A 149 4.03 6.22 -14.98
C SER A 149 4.52 6.80 -16.30
N GLY A 150 3.61 7.47 -17.00
CA GLY A 150 3.92 8.21 -18.22
C GLY A 150 4.14 9.69 -17.96
N LYS A 151 4.31 10.43 -19.06
CA LYS A 151 4.52 11.88 -19.04
C LYS A 151 3.30 12.67 -18.58
N TYR A 152 2.09 12.22 -18.92
CA TYR A 152 0.85 12.93 -18.70
C TYR A 152 0.15 12.43 -17.42
N GLY A 153 -0.52 13.34 -16.70
CA GLY A 153 -1.41 13.01 -15.59
C GLY A 153 -2.83 13.52 -15.85
N THR A 154 -3.84 12.88 -15.25
CA THR A 154 -5.26 13.25 -15.46
C THR A 154 -5.88 13.83 -14.18
N CYS A 155 -6.16 15.14 -14.19
CA CYS A 155 -6.62 15.87 -13.02
C CYS A 155 -8.11 16.24 -13.09
N CYS A 156 -8.83 16.16 -11.98
CA CYS A 156 -10.14 16.80 -11.80
C CYS A 156 -10.48 16.94 -10.31
N ASN A 157 -11.62 17.54 -10.00
CA ASN A 157 -12.08 17.64 -8.62
C ASN A 157 -12.49 16.26 -8.11
N GLU A 158 -12.17 15.99 -6.85
CA GLU A 158 -12.49 14.76 -6.13
C GLU A 158 -13.20 15.11 -4.82
N MET A 159 -14.18 14.30 -4.45
CA MET A 159 -14.84 14.34 -3.16
C MET A 159 -14.86 12.93 -2.57
N ASP A 160 -13.96 12.69 -1.63
CA ASP A 160 -13.85 11.43 -0.90
C ASP A 160 -15.00 11.32 0.11
N ILE A 161 -15.98 10.46 -0.18
CA ILE A 161 -17.14 10.24 0.69
C ILE A 161 -16.79 9.24 1.80
N TRP A 162 -15.99 8.22 1.50
CA TRP A 162 -15.59 7.18 2.43
C TRP A 162 -14.21 6.61 2.09
N GLU A 163 -13.29 6.69 3.05
CA GLU A 163 -12.01 5.98 3.12
C GLU A 163 -11.82 5.46 4.55
N ALA A 164 -11.52 4.16 4.74
CA ALA A 164 -11.42 3.56 6.07
C ALA A 164 -10.08 2.83 6.28
N ASN A 165 -9.41 3.11 7.41
CA ASN A 165 -8.15 2.49 7.84
C ASN A 165 -8.09 2.45 9.38
N CYS A 166 -7.45 1.44 9.97
CA CYS A 166 -7.30 1.31 11.41
C CYS A 166 -6.38 2.37 12.03
N TYR A 167 -5.44 2.90 11.25
CA TYR A 167 -4.42 3.83 11.72
C TYR A 167 -4.12 4.90 10.68
N THR A 168 -4.52 6.14 10.96
CA THR A 168 -4.35 7.29 10.06
C THR A 168 -3.83 8.49 10.83
N GLY A 169 -2.85 9.19 10.28
CA GLY A 169 -2.33 10.43 10.89
C GLY A 169 -1.88 10.24 12.34
N ASN A 170 -1.16 9.14 12.62
CA ASN A 170 -0.68 8.76 13.96
C ASN A 170 -1.76 8.40 14.99
N THR A 171 -3.00 8.17 14.55
CA THR A 171 -4.15 7.95 15.43
C THR A 171 -4.85 6.65 15.07
N TRP A 172 -5.19 5.85 16.08
CA TRP A 172 -6.04 4.67 15.94
C TRP A 172 -7.51 5.08 15.77
N ASP A 173 -8.21 4.45 14.83
CA ASP A 173 -9.67 4.62 14.71
C ASP A 173 -10.36 3.95 15.91
N LYS A 174 -11.03 4.74 16.77
CA LYS A 174 -11.64 4.22 18.01
C LYS A 174 -12.84 3.30 17.78
N THR A 175 -13.44 3.34 16.59
CA THR A 175 -14.59 2.49 16.24
C THR A 175 -14.09 1.10 15.82
N ILE A 176 -12.99 1.06 15.06
CA ILE A 176 -12.37 -0.19 14.59
C ILE A 176 -11.45 -0.80 15.67
N CYS A 177 -10.75 0.07 16.40
CA CYS A 177 -9.77 -0.24 17.44
C CYS A 177 -10.20 0.35 18.81
N PRO A 178 -11.25 -0.19 19.45
CA PRO A 178 -11.66 0.24 20.77
C PRO A 178 -10.70 -0.24 21.88
N ASP A 179 -9.98 -1.34 21.64
CA ASP A 179 -8.99 -1.97 22.52
C ASP A 179 -7.96 -2.75 21.70
N ASP A 180 -6.85 -3.15 22.32
CA ASP A 180 -5.71 -3.81 21.68
C ASP A 180 -6.04 -5.13 20.98
N ALA A 181 -6.90 -5.95 21.59
CA ALA A 181 -7.24 -7.28 21.10
C ALA A 181 -8.25 -7.21 19.95
N THR A 182 -9.26 -6.35 20.09
CA THR A 182 -10.25 -6.06 19.05
C THR A 182 -9.57 -5.43 17.85
N CYS A 183 -8.67 -4.47 18.07
CA CYS A 183 -7.89 -3.87 17.01
C CYS A 183 -7.04 -4.90 16.28
N ALA A 184 -6.26 -5.74 16.97
CA ALA A 184 -5.47 -6.79 16.30
C ALA A 184 -6.31 -7.82 15.52
N THR A 185 -7.59 -7.98 15.88
CA THR A 185 -8.53 -8.86 15.17
C THR A 185 -9.08 -8.18 13.92
N ASN A 186 -9.41 -6.88 14.02
CA ASN A 186 -10.03 -6.11 12.94
C ASN A 186 -8.99 -5.57 11.93
N CYS A 187 -7.74 -5.48 12.34
CA CYS A 187 -6.66 -4.83 11.62
C CYS A 187 -5.62 -5.84 11.13
N ALA A 188 -4.96 -5.53 10.03
CA ALA A 188 -3.85 -6.30 9.48
C ALA A 188 -2.54 -5.50 9.49
N LEU A 189 -1.46 -6.18 9.16
CA LEU A 189 -0.17 -5.56 8.82
C LEU A 189 0.10 -5.87 7.35
N GLU A 190 0.49 -4.85 6.60
CA GLU A 190 0.81 -4.97 5.18
C GLU A 190 2.25 -4.60 4.87
N GLY A 191 2.68 -4.97 3.67
CA GLY A 191 4.01 -4.70 3.17
C GLY A 191 4.21 -3.21 2.91
N ALA A 192 5.47 -2.80 3.00
CA ALA A 192 5.90 -1.43 2.74
C ALA A 192 6.50 -1.28 1.35
N ASN A 193 6.31 -0.12 0.72
CA ASN A 193 7.19 0.32 -0.36
C ASN A 193 8.49 0.88 0.24
N TYR A 194 9.46 0.00 0.46
CA TYR A 194 10.75 0.32 1.09
C TYR A 194 11.45 1.54 0.47
N GLN A 195 11.48 1.63 -0.86
CA GLN A 195 12.18 2.73 -1.53
C GLN A 195 11.39 4.05 -1.46
N SER A 196 10.10 4.05 -1.80
CA SER A 196 9.33 5.31 -1.84
C SER A 196 8.94 5.82 -0.45
N THR A 197 8.63 4.92 0.48
CA THR A 197 8.15 5.27 1.81
C THR A 197 9.33 5.48 2.75
N TYR A 198 10.31 4.58 2.74
CA TYR A 198 11.40 4.59 3.72
C TYR A 198 12.74 5.05 3.13
N GLY A 199 12.86 5.18 1.80
CA GLY A 199 14.14 5.51 1.16
C GLY A 199 15.18 4.41 1.33
N VAL A 200 14.72 3.17 1.49
CA VAL A 200 15.54 1.99 1.65
C VAL A 200 15.77 1.36 0.27
N THR A 201 17.03 1.16 -0.09
CA THR A 201 17.42 0.49 -1.34
C THR A 201 18.43 -0.61 -1.05
N ALA A 202 18.22 -1.78 -1.65
CA ALA A 202 19.16 -2.90 -1.58
C ALA A 202 19.72 -3.20 -2.97
N SER A 203 21.02 -3.49 -3.06
CA SER A 203 21.67 -3.90 -4.31
C SER A 203 22.83 -4.85 -4.02
N GLY A 204 22.74 -6.08 -4.51
CA GLY A 204 23.74 -7.12 -4.25
C GLY A 204 23.91 -7.38 -2.75
N ASN A 205 25.08 -7.04 -2.22
CA ASN A 205 25.45 -7.15 -0.81
C ASN A 205 25.36 -5.82 -0.04
N SER A 206 24.75 -4.78 -0.61
CA SER A 206 24.63 -3.46 0.00
C SER A 206 23.19 -3.12 0.36
N LEU A 207 23.02 -2.43 1.50
CA LEU A 207 21.77 -1.87 1.98
C LEU A 207 22.00 -0.40 2.32
N ARG A 208 21.23 0.49 1.70
CA ARG A 208 21.28 1.93 1.95
C ARG A 208 19.98 2.40 2.58
N LEU A 209 20.09 3.16 3.67
CA LEU A 209 18.98 3.73 4.42
C LEU A 209 19.04 5.25 4.36
N ASN A 210 17.97 5.88 3.92
CA ASN A 210 17.80 7.32 4.08
C ASN A 210 17.15 7.61 5.43
N PHE A 211 17.71 8.53 6.21
CA PHE A 211 17.12 8.90 7.51
C PHE A 211 15.79 9.64 7.36
N VAL A 212 15.64 10.50 6.34
CA VAL A 212 14.37 11.17 6.05
C VAL A 212 14.02 10.94 4.58
N THR A 213 12.80 10.49 4.34
CA THR A 213 12.25 10.29 3.01
C THR A 213 10.94 11.05 2.90
N THR A 214 10.78 11.84 1.83
CA THR A 214 9.54 12.59 1.56
C THR A 214 8.91 12.04 0.30
N SER A 215 7.75 11.39 0.44
CA SER A 215 6.92 10.96 -0.69
C SER A 215 5.48 11.47 -0.47
N GLN A 216 4.47 10.59 -0.48
CA GLN A 216 3.10 10.96 -0.11
C GLN A 216 3.02 11.43 1.35
N GLN A 217 3.87 10.85 2.21
CA GLN A 217 4.05 11.24 3.60
C GLN A 217 5.56 11.38 3.88
N LYS A 218 5.90 12.19 4.89
CA LYS A 218 7.28 12.28 5.38
C LYS A 218 7.54 11.11 6.31
N ASN A 219 8.53 10.28 6.03
CA ASN A 219 8.99 9.21 6.92
C ASN A 219 10.33 9.60 7.57
N ILE A 220 10.50 9.24 8.85
CA ILE A 220 11.70 9.50 9.64
C ILE A 220 12.20 8.16 10.19
N GLY A 221 13.42 7.78 9.83
CA GLY A 221 14.05 6.53 10.23
C GLY A 221 13.48 5.29 9.55
N SER A 222 14.18 4.18 9.72
CA SER A 222 13.73 2.86 9.25
C SER A 222 14.37 1.79 10.12
N ARG A 223 13.61 0.75 10.47
CA ARG A 223 14.12 -0.47 11.10
C ARG A 223 13.91 -1.62 10.12
N LEU A 224 14.96 -2.42 9.92
CA LEU A 224 14.95 -3.55 8.99
C LEU A 224 15.50 -4.78 9.69
N TYR A 225 15.03 -5.93 9.23
CA TYR A 225 15.46 -7.23 9.72
C TYR A 225 16.07 -8.02 8.57
N MET A 226 17.14 -8.75 8.86
CA MET A 226 17.70 -9.69 7.90
C MET A 226 16.83 -10.94 7.86
N MET A 227 16.29 -11.24 6.68
CA MET A 227 15.42 -12.40 6.44
C MET A 227 16.22 -13.55 5.86
N LYS A 228 15.94 -14.77 6.33
CA LYS A 228 16.47 -16.00 5.74
C LYS A 228 15.70 -16.40 4.49
N ASP A 229 14.38 -16.27 4.57
CA ASP A 229 13.40 -16.53 3.53
C ASP A 229 12.16 -15.63 3.72
N ASP A 230 11.13 -15.79 2.90
CA ASP A 230 9.90 -14.99 2.95
C ASP A 230 9.14 -15.05 4.28
N SER A 231 9.47 -15.98 5.18
CA SER A 231 8.70 -16.31 6.38
C SER A 231 9.50 -16.31 7.68
N THR A 232 10.84 -16.30 7.62
CA THR A 232 11.68 -16.41 8.81
C THR A 232 12.86 -15.44 8.80
N TYR A 233 13.20 -14.91 9.98
CA TYR A 233 14.41 -14.11 10.19
C TYR A 233 15.67 -14.97 10.06
N GLU A 234 16.76 -14.34 9.63
CA GLU A 234 18.07 -14.96 9.68
C GLU A 234 18.55 -15.01 11.14
N MET A 235 18.77 -16.23 11.63
CA MET A 235 19.14 -16.47 13.02
C MET A 235 20.64 -16.74 13.14
N PHE A 236 21.35 -15.84 13.80
CA PHE A 236 22.80 -15.94 13.98
C PHE A 236 23.18 -16.72 15.24
N LYS A 237 24.14 -17.65 15.11
CA LYS A 237 24.74 -18.41 16.21
C LYS A 237 26.22 -18.12 16.31
N LEU A 238 26.58 -17.01 16.95
CA LEU A 238 27.92 -16.41 16.88
C LEU A 238 28.98 -17.07 17.76
N LEU A 239 28.66 -18.11 18.52
CA LEU A 239 29.66 -18.80 19.36
C LEU A 239 30.77 -19.39 18.49
N ASN A 240 31.99 -18.91 18.68
CA ASN A 240 33.19 -19.23 17.90
C ASN A 240 33.05 -18.95 16.40
N GLN A 241 32.27 -17.92 16.02
CA GLN A 241 32.13 -17.44 14.65
C GLN A 241 32.47 -15.95 14.57
N GLU A 242 32.79 -15.49 13.36
CA GLU A 242 33.04 -14.08 13.06
C GLU A 242 31.86 -13.50 12.27
N PHE A 243 31.46 -12.27 12.61
CA PHE A 243 30.51 -11.46 11.86
C PHE A 243 31.20 -10.16 11.45
N THR A 244 31.24 -9.90 10.14
CA THR A 244 31.95 -8.76 9.55
C THR A 244 31.02 -8.02 8.60
N PHE A 245 31.06 -6.69 8.65
CA PHE A 245 30.27 -5.80 7.81
C PHE A 245 31.03 -4.49 7.58
N ASP A 246 30.75 -3.84 6.45
CA ASP A 246 31.28 -2.52 6.13
C ASP A 246 30.18 -1.47 6.35
N VAL A 247 30.57 -0.30 6.86
CA VAL A 247 29.64 0.82 7.09
C VAL A 247 30.16 2.08 6.41
N ASP A 248 29.29 2.71 5.61
CA ASP A 248 29.50 4.05 5.10
C ASP A 248 28.55 5.03 5.79
N VAL A 249 29.10 5.84 6.71
CA VAL A 249 28.40 6.94 7.40
C VAL A 249 28.82 8.32 6.90
N SER A 250 29.44 8.42 5.72
CA SER A 250 29.91 9.70 5.16
C SER A 250 28.84 10.78 5.06
N ASN A 251 27.57 10.37 5.00
CA ASN A 251 26.40 11.26 4.91
C ASN A 251 25.54 11.29 6.17
N LEU A 252 25.97 10.67 7.29
CA LEU A 252 25.22 10.69 8.55
C LEU A 252 25.54 11.98 9.33
N PRO A 253 24.57 12.90 9.51
CA PRO A 253 24.78 14.13 10.26
C PRO A 253 25.15 13.89 11.72
N CYS A 254 25.85 14.86 12.33
CA CYS A 254 26.14 14.84 13.75
C CYS A 254 24.85 14.78 14.60
N GLY A 255 24.87 13.99 15.66
CA GLY A 255 23.73 13.85 16.60
C GLY A 255 22.72 12.77 16.20
N LEU A 256 22.97 12.04 15.11
CA LEU A 256 22.21 10.84 14.74
C LEU A 256 23.06 9.59 14.94
N ASN A 257 22.40 8.50 15.34
CA ASN A 257 23.02 7.19 15.43
C ASN A 257 22.47 6.27 14.34
N GLY A 258 23.35 5.63 13.59
CA GLY A 258 23.01 4.40 12.87
C GLY A 258 23.28 3.24 13.81
N ALA A 259 22.42 2.23 13.85
CA ALA A 259 22.55 1.13 14.79
C ALA A 259 22.50 -0.21 14.06
N LEU A 260 23.45 -1.08 14.37
CA LEU A 260 23.42 -2.50 14.03
C LEU A 260 23.62 -3.31 15.31
N TYR A 261 22.66 -4.17 15.60
CA TYR A 261 22.63 -4.96 16.82
C TYR A 261 21.88 -6.26 16.60
N PHE A 262 22.15 -7.25 17.46
CA PHE A 262 21.40 -8.51 17.49
C PHE A 262 20.36 -8.48 18.60
N VAL A 263 19.19 -9.05 18.34
CA VAL A 263 18.10 -9.21 19.31
C VAL A 263 17.61 -10.65 19.37
N ALA A 264 17.20 -11.08 20.56
CA ALA A 264 16.71 -12.44 20.81
C ALA A 264 15.22 -12.59 20.44
N MET A 265 14.93 -12.57 19.14
CA MET A 265 13.58 -12.74 18.58
C MET A 265 13.29 -14.19 18.16
N ASP A 266 12.00 -14.57 18.14
CA ASP A 266 11.57 -15.84 17.55
C ASP A 266 11.70 -15.78 16.02
N ALA A 267 12.24 -16.85 15.41
CA ALA A 267 12.55 -16.87 13.98
C ALA A 267 11.35 -16.62 13.05
N ASP A 268 10.14 -16.99 13.49
CA ASP A 268 8.88 -16.79 12.75
C ASP A 268 8.19 -15.45 13.09
N GLY A 269 8.87 -14.55 13.81
CA GLY A 269 8.29 -13.31 14.33
C GLY A 269 7.25 -13.52 15.42
N GLY A 270 7.26 -14.67 16.09
CA GLY A 270 6.37 -15.01 17.19
C GLY A 270 5.03 -15.58 16.74
N MET A 271 4.86 -15.99 15.49
CA MET A 271 3.61 -16.58 14.99
C MET A 271 3.21 -17.86 15.74
N SER A 272 4.17 -18.74 16.00
CA SER A 272 3.94 -19.99 16.74
C SER A 272 3.60 -19.75 18.20
N LYS A 273 4.20 -18.71 18.81
CA LYS A 273 4.03 -18.36 20.21
C LYS A 273 2.74 -17.57 20.48
N TYR A 274 2.33 -16.73 19.53
CA TYR A 274 1.18 -15.84 19.65
C TYR A 274 0.17 -16.13 18.53
N PRO A 275 -0.85 -16.98 18.76
CA PRO A 275 -1.78 -17.41 17.73
C PRO A 275 -2.52 -16.27 17.01
N ALA A 276 -2.69 -15.11 17.65
CA ALA A 276 -3.30 -13.92 17.05
C ALA A 276 -2.34 -13.17 16.09
N ASN A 277 -1.02 -13.36 16.22
CA ASN A 277 -0.06 -12.80 15.27
C ASN A 277 -0.05 -13.62 13.97
N LYS A 278 -0.66 -13.08 12.93
CA LYS A 278 -0.68 -13.69 11.58
C LYS A 278 0.35 -13.09 10.62
N ALA A 279 1.05 -12.04 11.04
CA ALA A 279 1.97 -11.30 10.20
C ALA A 279 3.37 -11.93 10.19
N GLY A 280 3.89 -12.24 11.38
CA GLY A 280 5.20 -12.86 11.55
C GLY A 280 6.38 -12.08 10.99
N ALA A 281 7.49 -12.79 10.80
CA ALA A 281 8.78 -12.21 10.42
C ALA A 281 8.73 -11.38 9.13
N LYS A 282 7.92 -11.81 8.16
CA LYS A 282 7.72 -11.11 6.88
C LYS A 282 7.36 -9.63 7.02
N TYR A 283 6.61 -9.29 8.06
CA TYR A 283 6.14 -7.93 8.33
C TYR A 283 6.79 -7.33 9.58
N GLY A 284 7.90 -7.90 10.06
CA GLY A 284 8.66 -7.30 11.14
C GLY A 284 8.06 -7.46 12.54
N THR A 285 7.10 -8.39 12.74
CA THR A 285 6.54 -8.61 14.08
C THR A 285 7.45 -9.45 14.96
N GLY A 286 7.15 -9.43 16.27
CA GLY A 286 7.96 -10.09 17.29
C GLY A 286 9.18 -9.27 17.73
N TYR A 287 9.36 -8.07 17.19
CA TYR A 287 10.46 -7.21 17.58
C TYR A 287 10.40 -6.78 19.03
N CYS A 288 11.59 -6.70 19.61
CA CYS A 288 11.89 -6.34 20.98
C CYS A 288 13.34 -5.89 21.03
N ASP A 289 13.71 -5.14 22.05
CA ASP A 289 15.11 -4.81 22.35
C ASP A 289 15.29 -4.60 23.87
N SER A 290 16.49 -4.21 24.30
CA SER A 290 16.79 -4.01 25.73
C SER A 290 16.18 -2.73 26.32
N GLN A 291 15.74 -1.81 25.47
CA GLN A 291 15.08 -0.54 25.80
C GLN A 291 13.56 -0.69 25.94
N CYS A 292 13.01 -1.86 25.61
CA CYS A 292 11.58 -2.17 25.72
C CYS A 292 10.69 -1.18 24.93
N PRO A 293 10.87 -1.04 23.61
CA PRO A 293 10.21 -0.06 22.76
C PRO A 293 8.70 -0.12 22.90
N ARG A 294 8.10 1.05 23.11
CA ARG A 294 6.65 1.26 23.27
C ARG A 294 6.01 1.98 22.09
N ASP A 295 6.81 2.32 21.08
CA ASP A 295 6.41 2.91 19.80
C ASP A 295 5.99 1.86 18.76
N LEU A 296 6.07 0.57 19.12
CA LEU A 296 5.58 -0.53 18.31
C LEU A 296 4.04 -0.49 18.30
N LYS A 297 3.48 -0.42 17.09
CA LYS A 297 2.04 -0.40 16.87
C LYS A 297 1.36 -1.76 17.11
N PHE A 298 2.11 -2.84 16.94
CA PHE A 298 1.65 -4.20 17.16
C PHE A 298 2.71 -5.01 17.90
N ILE A 299 2.30 -5.70 18.96
CA ILE A 299 3.16 -6.47 19.85
C ILE A 299 2.46 -7.80 20.16
N ASN A 300 3.12 -8.93 19.89
CA ASN A 300 2.67 -10.26 20.32
C ASN A 300 1.21 -10.62 19.96
N GLY A 301 0.75 -10.19 18.78
CA GLY A 301 -0.61 -10.44 18.30
C GLY A 301 -1.68 -9.49 18.88
N GLN A 302 -1.26 -8.40 19.51
CA GLN A 302 -2.11 -7.31 19.98
C GLN A 302 -1.67 -6.00 19.31
N ALA A 303 -2.60 -5.06 19.14
CA ALA A 303 -2.25 -3.68 18.81
C ALA A 303 -1.77 -2.96 20.09
N ASN A 304 -1.23 -1.76 19.94
CA ASN A 304 -0.80 -0.91 21.06
C ASN A 304 -1.64 0.36 21.10
N VAL A 305 -2.95 0.19 21.19
CA VAL A 305 -3.97 1.25 21.18
C VAL A 305 -4.09 1.87 22.56
N ASP A 306 -4.05 1.03 23.60
CA ASP A 306 -4.23 1.45 24.97
C ASP A 306 -3.18 2.50 25.37
N GLY A 307 -3.66 3.70 25.69
CA GLY A 307 -2.81 4.83 26.08
C GLY A 307 -1.93 5.39 24.96
N TRP A 308 -2.19 5.07 23.69
CA TRP A 308 -1.40 5.59 22.57
C TRP A 308 -1.37 7.12 22.56
N GLN A 309 -0.17 7.69 22.62
CA GLN A 309 0.10 9.12 22.53
C GLN A 309 0.96 9.41 21.29
N PRO A 310 0.47 10.18 20.31
CA PRO A 310 1.27 10.66 19.19
C PRO A 310 2.49 11.44 19.66
N SER A 311 3.64 11.22 19.03
CA SER A 311 4.84 12.01 19.31
C SER A 311 4.68 13.44 18.79
N THR A 312 5.29 14.39 19.49
CA THR A 312 5.28 15.81 19.09
C THR A 312 6.31 16.14 18.02
N ASN A 313 7.32 15.29 17.83
CA ASN A 313 8.45 15.52 16.92
C ASN A 313 8.47 14.57 15.71
N ASP A 314 7.58 13.57 15.66
CA ASP A 314 7.44 12.64 14.55
C ASP A 314 5.95 12.35 14.31
N ALA A 315 5.48 12.72 13.13
CA ALA A 315 4.08 12.55 12.72
C ALA A 315 3.68 11.07 12.50
N ASN A 316 4.61 10.11 12.53
CA ASN A 316 4.34 8.70 12.28
C ASN A 316 4.61 7.79 13.49
N ALA A 317 5.15 8.35 14.57
CA ALA A 317 5.52 7.63 15.77
C ALA A 317 4.70 8.10 16.97
N GLY A 318 4.40 7.18 17.87
CA GLY A 318 3.72 7.45 19.13
C GLY A 318 4.19 6.50 20.20
N THR A 319 3.51 6.47 21.33
CA THR A 319 3.86 5.57 22.44
C THR A 319 2.59 5.04 23.05
N GLY A 320 2.41 3.73 23.04
CA GLY A 320 1.30 3.04 23.73
C GLY A 320 1.73 2.48 25.08
N ASN A 321 0.81 1.88 25.82
CA ASN A 321 1.07 1.32 27.15
C ASN A 321 1.93 0.05 27.13
N HIS A 322 1.96 -0.66 26.01
CA HIS A 322 2.70 -1.90 25.86
C HIS A 322 4.08 -1.66 25.27
N GLY A 323 5.06 -2.42 25.76
CA GLY A 323 6.42 -2.46 25.23
C GLY A 323 6.89 -3.90 25.06
N SER A 324 7.93 -4.09 24.27
CA SER A 324 8.46 -5.42 23.93
C SER A 324 9.94 -5.51 24.28
N CYS A 325 10.28 -6.35 25.27
CA CYS A 325 11.63 -6.45 25.82
C CYS A 325 12.30 -7.78 25.45
N CYS A 326 13.58 -7.74 25.05
CA CYS A 326 14.42 -8.93 24.98
C CYS A 326 15.91 -8.59 25.11
N ALA A 327 16.74 -9.62 25.17
CA ALA A 327 18.19 -9.44 25.17
C ALA A 327 18.65 -8.87 23.83
N GLU A 328 19.55 -7.89 23.91
CA GLU A 328 20.14 -7.18 22.79
C GLU A 328 21.67 -7.20 22.95
N MET A 329 22.37 -7.24 21.83
CA MET A 329 23.82 -7.08 21.76
C MET A 329 24.17 -6.08 20.67
N ASP A 330 24.55 -4.88 21.09
CA ASP A 330 25.01 -3.82 20.21
C ASP A 330 26.33 -4.20 19.54
N ILE A 331 26.41 -3.99 18.23
CA ILE A 331 27.63 -4.17 17.44
C ILE A 331 28.20 -2.81 17.04
N TRP A 332 27.33 -1.88 16.64
CA TRP A 332 27.68 -0.54 16.21
C TRP A 332 26.52 0.43 16.43
#